data_AF-A0A1J4TU78-F1
#
_entry.id   AF-A0A1J4TU78-F1
#
_cell.length_a   1.000
_cell.length_b   1.000
_cell.length_c   1.000
_cell.angle_alpha   90.00
_cell.angle_beta   90.00
_cell.angle_gamma   90.00
#
_symmetry.space_group_name_H-M   'P 1'
#
loop_
_entity.id
_entity.type
_entity.pdbx_description
1 polymer ?
#
loop_
_entity_poly.entity_id
_entity_poly.type
_entity_poly.pdbx_seq_one_letter_code
_entity_poly.pdbx_strand_id
1 'polypeptide(L)'
;MKKNLGRFLFLLVVVWHVEISASTYKWSATANKTSAKVNEAIYLKYVCEFSDPSELYTIEFNPKRESDDYSLRLLKESEQIVGNKRVNSYEFVAFAKRSTSLHFDFNVTMKETTQESIDSTILGRDNAQEAQFTSTTQQLKTLVVDVSKVESELVGTFTMEIQKEKPTVNAYEPFHMQITINGVGNFQALKPFDFQIEGVKVFSQKVIENLELSKDGYSGSWSQKFAFVSEKEFTIPKVTIPYFNIEQNILKELEANAINVSVKKAFTKEELLDKEEETQEDFSTYIYFALTFLAGVLVGKMKLRKRAVPHAKDLLFQQKVQNAKSVDELLILLALEDSKAYSALISQVEKKELSLREIKSKILKI
;
A
#
# COMPACT_ATOMS: atom_id res chain seq x y z
N MET A 1 -99.97 19.67 -30.38
CA MET A 1 -99.43 18.32 -30.66
C MET A 1 -98.12 18.46 -31.43
N LYS A 2 -97.08 17.80 -30.91
CA LYS A 2 -95.83 17.34 -31.57
C LYS A 2 -94.83 18.33 -32.20
N LYS A 3 -93.78 18.53 -31.39
CA LYS A 3 -92.36 18.89 -31.61
C LYS A 3 -91.75 18.46 -32.95
N ASN A 4 -90.79 19.23 -33.49
CA ASN A 4 -89.36 18.87 -33.37
C ASN A 4 -88.39 19.93 -33.96
N LEU A 5 -87.46 20.36 -33.11
CA LEU A 5 -86.19 21.01 -33.47
C LEU A 5 -85.24 19.94 -34.06
N GLY A 6 -84.62 20.24 -35.21
CA GLY A 6 -83.56 19.42 -35.80
C GLY A 6 -82.32 20.26 -36.06
N ARG A 7 -81.52 20.50 -35.02
CA ARG A 7 -80.20 21.13 -35.12
C ARG A 7 -79.29 20.46 -34.08
N PHE A 8 -78.60 19.39 -34.47
CA PHE A 8 -77.48 18.87 -33.69
C PHE A 8 -76.42 18.32 -34.65
N LEU A 9 -75.34 19.09 -34.74
CA LEU A 9 -74.10 18.77 -35.42
C LEU A 9 -73.32 17.87 -34.44
N PHE A 10 -73.22 16.58 -34.74
CA PHE A 10 -72.42 15.64 -33.96
C PHE A 10 -70.94 15.85 -34.30
N LEU A 11 -70.24 16.62 -33.47
CA LEU A 11 -68.78 16.64 -33.41
C LEU A 11 -68.33 15.40 -32.63
N LEU A 12 -67.95 14.37 -33.36
CA LEU A 12 -67.39 13.13 -32.83
C LEU A 12 -65.91 13.39 -32.51
N VAL A 13 -65.64 13.98 -31.35
CA VAL A 13 -64.30 14.09 -30.78
C VAL A 13 -63.93 12.70 -30.26
N VAL A 14 -63.25 11.94 -31.10
CA VAL A 14 -62.53 10.73 -30.71
C VAL A 14 -61.35 11.18 -29.84
N VAL A 15 -61.55 11.22 -28.52
CA VAL A 15 -60.45 11.32 -27.56
C VAL A 15 -59.73 9.98 -27.62
N TRP A 16 -58.59 9.93 -28.33
CA TRP A 16 -57.61 8.87 -28.10
C TRP A 16 -57.13 9.02 -26.66
N HIS A 17 -57.67 8.19 -25.76
CA HIS A 17 -57.01 7.91 -24.50
C HIS A 17 -55.72 7.16 -24.84
N VAL A 18 -54.64 7.92 -25.06
CA VAL A 18 -53.30 7.38 -24.87
C VAL A 18 -53.22 7.09 -23.37
N GLU A 19 -53.40 5.83 -23.00
CA GLU A 19 -52.97 5.37 -21.69
C GLU A 19 -51.45 5.49 -21.66
N ILE A 20 -50.98 6.68 -21.26
CA ILE A 20 -49.64 6.84 -20.73
C ILE A 20 -49.66 6.04 -19.43
N SER A 21 -49.31 4.75 -19.52
CA SER A 21 -49.06 3.91 -18.36
C SER A 21 -47.83 4.46 -17.65
N ALA A 22 -48.00 5.52 -16.86
CA ALA A 22 -47.01 5.88 -15.87
C ALA A 22 -46.99 4.73 -14.87
N SER A 23 -45.88 3.98 -14.83
CA SER A 23 -45.74 2.90 -13.87
C SER A 23 -45.85 3.49 -12.47
N THR A 24 -46.84 3.04 -11.70
CA THR A 24 -47.03 3.51 -10.33
C THR A 24 -46.19 2.66 -9.39
N TYR A 25 -45.39 3.29 -8.54
CA TYR A 25 -44.62 2.60 -7.51
C TYR A 25 -45.14 2.95 -6.11
N LYS A 26 -44.99 2.00 -5.18
CA LYS A 26 -45.36 2.17 -3.78
C LYS A 26 -44.19 1.82 -2.86
N TRP A 27 -43.93 2.71 -1.91
CA TRP A 27 -42.93 2.48 -0.87
C TRP A 27 -43.56 1.95 0.42
N SER A 28 -42.85 1.05 1.08
CA SER A 28 -43.10 0.64 2.45
C SER A 28 -41.80 0.70 3.26
N ALA A 29 -41.93 1.01 4.55
CA ALA A 29 -40.81 1.11 5.47
C ALA A 29 -41.19 0.44 6.80
N THR A 30 -40.29 -0.37 7.33
CA THR A 30 -40.45 -1.07 8.61
C THR A 30 -39.15 -1.06 9.43
N ALA A 31 -39.30 -1.01 10.75
CA ALA A 31 -38.24 -1.28 11.72
C ALA A 31 -38.59 -2.58 12.46
N ASN A 32 -37.60 -3.37 12.87
CA ASN A 32 -37.87 -4.58 13.66
C ASN A 32 -38.33 -4.28 15.10
N LYS A 33 -38.05 -3.08 15.62
CA LYS A 33 -38.37 -2.66 16.98
C LYS A 33 -38.69 -1.16 17.04
N THR A 34 -39.46 -0.78 18.06
CA THR A 34 -39.82 0.62 18.36
C THR A 34 -39.04 1.18 19.55
N SER A 35 -38.32 0.33 20.29
CA SER A 35 -37.45 0.71 21.40
C SER A 35 -36.15 -0.07 21.33
N ALA A 36 -35.04 0.57 21.68
CA ALA A 36 -33.71 -0.06 21.69
C ALA A 36 -32.84 0.48 22.84
N LYS A 37 -31.71 -0.16 23.09
CA LYS A 37 -30.61 0.36 23.90
C LYS A 37 -29.61 1.10 23.02
N VAL A 38 -28.85 2.02 23.62
CA VAL A 38 -27.66 2.59 22.96
C VAL A 38 -26.76 1.43 22.50
N ASN A 39 -26.20 1.53 21.30
CA ASN A 39 -25.41 0.49 20.62
C ASN A 39 -26.13 -0.82 20.27
N GLU A 40 -27.41 -0.97 20.58
CA GLU A 40 -28.21 -2.09 20.09
C GLU A 40 -28.48 -1.94 18.59
N ALA A 41 -28.42 -3.05 17.85
CA ALA A 41 -28.76 -3.08 16.44
C ALA A 41 -30.26 -2.86 16.20
N ILE A 42 -30.57 -1.97 15.27
CA ILE A 42 -31.93 -1.66 14.80
C ILE A 42 -31.99 -2.01 13.32
N TYR A 43 -32.81 -2.99 12.95
CA TYR A 43 -32.96 -3.40 11.56
C TYR A 43 -34.07 -2.58 10.89
N LEU A 44 -33.73 -1.98 9.76
CA LEU A 44 -34.61 -1.17 8.94
C LEU A 44 -34.76 -1.81 7.56
N LYS A 45 -35.98 -1.85 7.04
CA LYS A 45 -36.28 -2.36 5.71
C LYS A 45 -37.16 -1.39 4.95
N TYR A 46 -36.71 -1.02 3.76
CA TYR A 46 -37.46 -0.21 2.81
C TYR A 46 -37.71 -1.04 1.55
N VAL A 47 -38.94 -1.05 1.06
CA VAL A 47 -39.33 -1.81 -0.13
C VAL A 47 -40.07 -0.90 -1.09
N CYS A 48 -39.63 -0.87 -2.34
CA CYS A 48 -40.33 -0.25 -3.46
C CYS A 48 -40.93 -1.35 -4.33
N GLU A 49 -42.25 -1.38 -4.45
CA GLU A 49 -42.97 -2.27 -5.37
C GLU A 49 -43.53 -1.44 -6.53
N PHE A 50 -43.18 -1.82 -7.75
CA PHE A 50 -43.73 -1.25 -8.97
C PHE A 50 -44.99 -2.01 -9.43
N SER A 51 -45.85 -1.35 -10.20
CA SER A 51 -47.01 -1.96 -10.85
C SER A 51 -46.65 -2.94 -11.98
N ASP A 52 -45.44 -2.82 -12.52
CA ASP A 52 -44.93 -3.52 -13.70
C ASP A 52 -43.39 -3.70 -13.57
N PRO A 53 -42.67 -4.21 -14.59
CA PRO A 53 -41.21 -4.38 -14.52
C PRO A 53 -40.44 -3.05 -14.40
N SER A 54 -41.01 -1.93 -14.87
CA SER A 54 -40.48 -0.57 -14.71
C SER A 54 -38.99 -0.43 -15.02
N GLU A 55 -38.56 -0.97 -16.17
CA GLU A 55 -37.16 -0.98 -16.62
C GLU A 55 -36.61 0.43 -16.87
N LEU A 56 -37.49 1.38 -17.17
CA LEU A 56 -37.15 2.79 -17.41
C LEU A 56 -36.97 3.61 -16.11
N TYR A 57 -37.14 2.99 -14.95
CA TYR A 57 -36.96 3.62 -13.65
C TYR A 57 -35.62 3.25 -13.02
N THR A 58 -34.96 4.24 -12.44
CA THR A 58 -33.79 4.08 -11.58
C THR A 58 -34.10 4.66 -10.20
N ILE A 59 -33.80 3.91 -9.15
CA ILE A 59 -33.97 4.34 -7.76
C ILE A 59 -32.62 4.79 -7.22
N GLU A 60 -32.56 6.04 -6.76
CA GLU A 60 -31.41 6.56 -6.02
C GLU A 60 -31.77 6.69 -4.54
N PHE A 61 -31.38 5.69 -3.76
CA PHE A 61 -31.62 5.65 -2.32
C PHE A 61 -30.32 5.56 -1.52
N ASN A 62 -29.77 6.74 -1.19
CA ASN A 62 -28.47 6.88 -0.53
C ASN A 62 -28.60 7.66 0.79
N PRO A 63 -29.22 7.08 1.84
CA PRO A 63 -29.36 7.76 3.13
C PRO A 63 -27.99 8.03 3.77
N LYS A 64 -27.91 9.09 4.58
CA LYS A 64 -26.68 9.47 5.30
C LYS A 64 -26.22 8.32 6.20
N ARG A 65 -25.00 7.82 5.96
CA ARG A 65 -24.43 6.66 6.65
C ARG A 65 -24.03 6.93 8.10
N GLU A 66 -23.73 8.18 8.41
CA GLU A 66 -23.28 8.60 9.73
C GLU A 66 -23.99 9.89 10.12
N SER A 67 -24.64 9.89 11.28
CA SER A 67 -25.18 11.09 11.92
C SER A 67 -24.58 11.23 13.33
N ASP A 68 -24.96 12.30 14.02
CA ASP A 68 -24.58 12.50 15.42
C ASP A 68 -25.35 11.54 16.35
N ASP A 69 -26.49 11.03 15.89
CA ASP A 69 -27.40 10.19 16.65
C ASP A 69 -27.20 8.70 16.40
N TYR A 70 -26.82 8.31 15.18
CA TYR A 70 -26.71 6.91 14.78
C TYR A 70 -25.64 6.70 13.69
N SER A 71 -25.17 5.47 13.56
CA SER A 71 -24.49 4.97 12.37
C SER A 71 -25.42 4.02 11.61
N LEU A 72 -25.31 3.99 10.28
CA LEU A 72 -26.16 3.19 9.40
C LEU A 72 -25.28 2.35 8.47
N ARG A 73 -25.54 1.05 8.42
CA ARG A 73 -24.81 0.08 7.59
C ARG A 73 -25.77 -0.59 6.61
N LEU A 74 -25.36 -0.72 5.35
CA LEU A 74 -26.14 -1.50 4.38
C LEU A 74 -25.96 -2.97 4.71
N LEU A 75 -27.06 -3.66 4.96
CA LEU A 75 -27.06 -5.11 5.10
C LEU A 75 -27.22 -5.78 3.75
N LYS A 76 -28.23 -5.34 2.98
CA LYS A 76 -28.53 -5.94 1.69
C LYS A 76 -29.30 -4.97 0.81
N GLU A 77 -29.00 -5.01 -0.47
CA GLU A 77 -29.81 -4.44 -1.52
C GLU A 77 -30.18 -5.55 -2.50
N SER A 78 -31.42 -5.60 -2.95
CA SER A 78 -31.83 -6.54 -3.98
C SER A 78 -32.95 -6.02 -4.84
N GLU A 79 -32.95 -6.50 -6.07
CA GLU A 79 -33.99 -6.27 -7.07
C GLU A 79 -34.47 -7.61 -7.59
N GLN A 80 -35.79 -7.79 -7.66
CA GLN A 80 -36.41 -9.03 -8.10
C GLN A 80 -37.68 -8.73 -8.90
N ILE A 81 -37.99 -9.57 -9.89
CA ILE A 81 -39.29 -9.57 -10.56
C ILE A 81 -40.19 -10.62 -9.91
N VAL A 82 -41.28 -10.19 -9.29
CA VAL A 82 -42.27 -11.07 -8.64
C VAL A 82 -43.61 -10.86 -9.35
N GLY A 83 -44.07 -11.85 -10.11
CA GLY A 83 -45.37 -11.76 -10.79
C GLY A 83 -45.47 -10.58 -11.76
N ASN A 84 -44.44 -10.36 -12.59
CA ASN A 84 -44.31 -9.24 -13.53
C ASN A 84 -44.20 -7.84 -12.89
N LYS A 85 -43.95 -7.78 -11.58
CA LYS A 85 -43.69 -6.53 -10.87
C LYS A 85 -42.25 -6.48 -10.40
N ARG A 86 -41.59 -5.35 -10.60
CA ARG A 86 -40.28 -5.12 -10.00
C ARG A 86 -40.43 -4.77 -8.53
N VAL A 87 -39.62 -5.43 -7.69
CA VAL A 87 -39.54 -5.22 -6.25
C VAL A 87 -38.10 -4.97 -5.86
N ASN A 88 -37.82 -3.76 -5.38
CA ASN A 88 -36.52 -3.37 -4.85
C ASN A 88 -36.58 -3.33 -3.33
N SER A 89 -35.63 -3.94 -2.65
CA SER A 89 -35.53 -3.92 -1.19
C SER A 89 -34.17 -3.44 -0.71
N TYR A 90 -34.20 -2.54 0.27
CA TYR A 90 -33.03 -1.94 0.90
C TYR A 90 -33.10 -2.23 2.39
N GLU A 91 -32.15 -3.01 2.87
CA GLU A 91 -32.06 -3.47 4.25
C GLU A 91 -30.85 -2.83 4.92
N PHE A 92 -31.06 -2.19 6.07
CA PHE A 92 -30.02 -1.52 6.84
C PHE A 92 -30.02 -1.96 8.29
N VAL A 93 -28.87 -1.80 8.93
CA VAL A 93 -28.69 -1.95 10.38
C VAL A 93 -28.18 -0.63 10.92
N ALA A 94 -28.94 -0.03 11.84
CA ALA A 94 -28.57 1.19 12.53
C ALA A 94 -28.08 0.89 13.95
N PHE A 95 -27.07 1.62 14.41
CA PHE A 95 -26.59 1.59 15.79
C PHE A 95 -26.71 2.99 16.39
N ALA A 96 -27.48 3.09 17.47
CA ALA A 96 -27.70 4.35 18.17
C ALA A 96 -26.46 4.75 18.99
N LYS A 97 -26.02 6.00 18.86
CA LYS A 97 -24.85 6.55 19.56
C LYS A 97 -25.19 7.19 20.91
N ARG A 98 -26.44 7.65 21.06
CA ARG A 98 -26.92 8.32 22.28
C ARG A 98 -28.38 7.97 22.58
N SER A 99 -28.76 8.15 23.84
CA SER A 99 -30.13 7.92 24.30
C SER A 99 -31.00 9.09 23.86
N THR A 100 -31.86 8.85 22.87
CA THR A 100 -32.78 9.82 22.28
C THR A 100 -33.86 9.09 21.48
N SER A 101 -34.93 9.78 21.07
CA SER A 101 -35.85 9.26 20.06
C SER A 101 -35.21 9.43 18.69
N LEU A 102 -34.93 8.33 18.00
CA LEU A 102 -34.35 8.32 16.66
C LEU A 102 -35.44 8.44 15.62
N HIS A 103 -35.26 9.36 14.68
CA HIS A 103 -36.12 9.55 13.52
C HIS A 103 -35.35 9.16 12.26
N PHE A 104 -35.86 8.17 11.52
CA PHE A 104 -35.32 7.77 10.22
C PHE A 104 -36.21 8.34 9.11
N ASP A 105 -35.99 9.60 8.76
CA ASP A 105 -36.72 10.42 7.82
C ASP A 105 -35.98 10.53 6.47
N PHE A 106 -35.88 9.42 5.76
CA PHE A 106 -35.09 9.38 4.53
C PHE A 106 -35.85 9.86 3.29
N ASN A 107 -35.11 10.50 2.38
CA ASN A 107 -35.60 10.86 1.06
C ASN A 107 -35.07 9.86 0.02
N VAL A 108 -35.86 9.64 -1.02
CA VAL A 108 -35.47 8.86 -2.19
C VAL A 108 -35.69 9.67 -3.46
N THR A 109 -34.79 9.52 -4.43
CA THR A 109 -34.94 10.12 -5.75
C THR A 109 -35.28 9.04 -6.76
N MET A 110 -36.40 9.20 -7.44
CA MET A 110 -36.86 8.34 -8.52
C MET A 110 -36.50 9.02 -9.84
N LYS A 111 -35.72 8.33 -10.67
CA LYS A 111 -35.33 8.81 -12.01
C LYS A 111 -36.07 7.99 -13.05
N GLU A 112 -36.80 8.67 -13.92
CA GLU A 112 -37.48 8.06 -15.07
C GLU A 112 -36.80 8.52 -16.36
N THR A 113 -36.62 7.59 -17.30
CA THR A 113 -36.14 7.88 -18.65
C THR A 113 -37.11 7.32 -19.69
N THR A 114 -36.84 7.56 -20.97
CA THR A 114 -37.61 7.00 -22.08
C THR A 114 -36.73 6.06 -22.91
N GLN A 115 -37.34 5.10 -23.61
CA GLN A 115 -36.60 4.20 -24.50
C GLN A 115 -35.83 4.98 -25.57
N GLU A 116 -36.44 6.03 -26.14
CA GLU A 116 -35.82 6.91 -27.14
C GLU A 116 -34.56 7.61 -26.57
N SER A 117 -34.63 8.08 -25.32
CA SER A 117 -33.51 8.69 -24.61
C SER A 117 -32.35 7.70 -24.45
N ILE A 118 -32.63 6.44 -24.08
CA ILE A 118 -31.61 5.39 -23.96
C ILE A 118 -31.01 5.03 -25.33
N ASP A 119 -31.84 4.83 -26.35
CA ASP A 119 -31.40 4.43 -27.69
C ASP A 119 -30.49 5.49 -28.32
N SER A 120 -30.74 6.76 -28.03
CA SER A 120 -29.91 7.88 -28.49
C SER A 120 -28.45 7.81 -27.99
N THR A 121 -28.20 7.17 -26.85
CA THR A 121 -26.87 7.00 -26.24
C THR A 121 -26.10 5.81 -26.84
N ILE A 122 -26.80 4.74 -27.26
CA ILE A 122 -26.18 3.46 -27.66
C ILE A 122 -25.74 3.44 -29.12
N LEU A 123 -26.36 4.25 -30.00
CA LEU A 123 -26.18 4.19 -31.45
C LEU A 123 -24.84 4.72 -32.00
N GLY A 124 -23.81 4.93 -31.16
CA GLY A 124 -22.42 5.13 -31.58
C GLY A 124 -22.16 6.31 -32.52
N ARG A 125 -23.02 7.33 -32.49
CA ARG A 125 -22.84 8.57 -33.28
C ARG A 125 -21.81 9.46 -32.57
N ASP A 126 -21.00 10.19 -33.34
CA ASP A 126 -20.02 11.18 -32.84
C ASP A 126 -20.64 12.29 -31.95
N ASN A 127 -21.98 12.35 -31.86
CA ASN A 127 -22.75 13.24 -30.99
C ASN A 127 -23.69 12.46 -30.04
N ALA A 128 -23.24 11.35 -29.45
CA ALA A 128 -24.03 10.62 -28.46
C ALA A 128 -24.41 11.57 -27.31
N GLN A 129 -25.72 11.80 -27.13
CA GLN A 129 -26.24 12.62 -26.05
C GLN A 129 -26.42 11.75 -24.81
N GLU A 130 -26.11 12.30 -23.64
CA GLU A 130 -26.40 11.64 -22.36
C GLU A 130 -27.91 11.40 -22.25
N ALA A 131 -28.29 10.21 -21.77
CA ALA A 131 -29.69 9.89 -21.52
C ALA A 131 -30.32 10.96 -20.60
N GLN A 132 -31.45 11.50 -21.03
CA GLN A 132 -32.25 12.45 -20.27
C GLN A 132 -33.08 11.72 -19.21
N PHE A 133 -33.06 12.24 -17.98
CA PHE A 133 -33.83 11.70 -16.87
C PHE A 133 -34.73 12.78 -16.26
N THR A 134 -35.98 12.41 -15.96
CA THR A 134 -36.85 13.19 -15.07
C THR A 134 -36.66 12.68 -13.65
N SER A 135 -36.22 13.56 -12.75
CA SER A 135 -35.95 13.20 -11.35
C SER A 135 -37.05 13.72 -10.45
N THR A 136 -37.63 12.86 -9.63
CA THR A 136 -38.60 13.22 -8.59
C THR A 136 -38.10 12.75 -7.23
N THR A 137 -37.94 13.68 -6.30
CA THR A 137 -37.57 13.36 -4.90
C THR A 137 -38.82 13.30 -4.04
N GLN A 138 -38.91 12.29 -3.18
CA GLN A 138 -40.00 12.15 -2.21
C GLN A 138 -39.45 11.72 -0.85
N GLN A 139 -40.16 12.08 0.21
CA GLN A 139 -39.87 11.65 1.57
C GLN A 139 -40.54 10.30 1.84
N LEU A 140 -39.79 9.35 2.38
CA LEU A 140 -40.30 8.05 2.80
C LEU A 140 -40.99 8.15 4.17
N LYS A 141 -41.77 7.12 4.51
CA LYS A 141 -42.38 7.00 5.84
C LYS A 141 -41.29 7.06 6.93
N THR A 142 -41.42 8.02 7.83
CA THR A 142 -40.55 8.15 9.01
C THR A 142 -40.72 6.95 9.94
N LEU A 143 -39.60 6.32 10.30
CA LEU A 143 -39.55 5.30 11.35
C LEU A 143 -39.02 5.95 12.63
N VAL A 144 -39.66 5.66 13.76
CA VAL A 144 -39.28 6.22 15.07
C VAL A 144 -38.89 5.09 16.00
N VAL A 145 -37.74 5.21 16.66
CA VAL A 145 -37.24 4.23 17.63
C VAL A 145 -36.71 4.95 18.87
N ASP A 146 -37.29 4.65 20.03
CA ASP A 146 -36.89 5.24 21.30
C ASP A 146 -35.68 4.52 21.89
N VAL A 147 -34.57 5.25 22.07
CA VAL A 147 -33.31 4.68 22.55
C VAL A 147 -33.08 5.04 24.01
N SER A 148 -32.95 4.00 24.84
CA SER A 148 -32.64 4.13 26.26
C SER A 148 -31.16 3.87 26.55
N LYS A 149 -30.63 4.56 27.57
CA LYS A 149 -29.25 4.40 28.02
C LYS A 149 -29.00 3.02 28.62
N VAL A 150 -27.77 2.55 28.46
CA VAL A 150 -27.22 1.35 29.11
C VAL A 150 -25.83 1.68 29.67
N GLU A 151 -25.42 0.99 30.75
CA GLU A 151 -24.16 1.27 31.46
C GLU A 151 -22.93 0.64 30.81
N SER A 152 -23.10 -0.30 29.87
CA SER A 152 -22.00 -0.89 29.11
C SER A 152 -21.95 -0.36 27.68
N GLU A 153 -20.74 -0.16 27.16
CA GLU A 153 -20.50 0.15 25.75
C GLU A 153 -20.80 -1.07 24.85
N LEU A 154 -20.62 -2.29 25.36
CA LEU A 154 -20.81 -3.54 24.62
C LEU A 154 -22.22 -4.09 24.87
N VAL A 155 -22.97 -4.33 23.80
CA VAL A 155 -24.40 -4.69 23.79
C VAL A 155 -24.63 -5.80 22.78
N GLY A 156 -25.18 -6.92 23.25
CA GLY A 156 -25.32 -8.12 22.44
C GLY A 156 -25.22 -9.40 23.25
N THR A 157 -25.10 -10.53 22.55
CA THR A 157 -24.88 -11.84 23.15
C THR A 157 -23.44 -12.25 22.84
N PHE A 158 -22.60 -12.36 23.88
CA PHE A 158 -21.18 -12.66 23.72
C PHE A 158 -20.73 -13.82 24.62
N THR A 159 -19.74 -14.55 24.13
CA THR A 159 -18.96 -15.53 24.89
C THR A 159 -17.48 -15.24 24.71
N MET A 160 -16.66 -15.59 25.70
CA MET A 160 -15.22 -15.42 25.66
C MET A 160 -14.53 -16.74 25.95
N GLU A 161 -13.53 -17.05 25.13
CA GLU A 161 -12.73 -18.26 25.19
C GLU A 161 -11.25 -17.91 25.23
N ILE A 162 -10.51 -18.65 26.06
CA ILE A 162 -9.06 -18.50 26.21
C ILE A 162 -8.40 -19.78 25.72
N GLN A 163 -7.72 -19.69 24.58
CA GLN A 163 -6.90 -20.78 24.06
C GLN A 163 -5.46 -20.57 24.54
N LYS A 164 -4.90 -21.56 25.21
CA LYS A 164 -3.55 -21.50 25.77
C LYS A 164 -2.96 -22.90 25.87
N GLU A 165 -1.64 -22.95 25.83
CA GLU A 165 -0.90 -24.17 26.16
C GLU A 165 -0.83 -24.39 27.68
N LYS A 166 -0.16 -25.46 28.11
CA LYS A 166 0.10 -25.67 29.55
C LYS A 166 0.89 -24.47 30.08
N PRO A 167 0.50 -23.88 31.23
CA PRO A 167 1.14 -22.69 31.77
C PRO A 167 2.47 -23.03 32.46
N THR A 168 3.35 -23.69 31.74
CA THR A 168 4.68 -24.09 32.19
C THR A 168 5.62 -24.01 30.99
N VAL A 169 6.55 -23.05 31.03
CA VAL A 169 7.53 -22.79 29.96
C VAL A 169 8.93 -22.74 30.55
N ASN A 170 9.97 -22.84 29.72
CA ASN A 170 11.32 -22.57 30.18
C ASN A 170 11.60 -21.06 30.23
N ALA A 171 12.62 -20.64 30.98
CA ALA A 171 13.08 -19.26 30.99
C ALA A 171 13.38 -18.78 29.56
N TYR A 172 12.90 -17.58 29.22
CA TYR A 172 13.01 -16.95 27.90
C TYR A 172 12.18 -17.61 26.77
N GLU A 173 11.46 -18.68 27.05
CA GLU A 173 10.53 -19.30 26.10
C GLU A 173 9.17 -18.56 26.14
N PRO A 174 8.54 -18.31 24.98
CA PRO A 174 7.25 -17.62 24.93
C PRO A 174 6.11 -18.51 25.40
N PHE A 175 5.30 -18.01 26.32
CA PHE A 175 3.98 -18.57 26.63
C PHE A 175 2.93 -17.97 25.68
N HIS A 176 2.29 -18.81 24.88
CA HIS A 176 1.27 -18.38 23.91
C HIS A 176 -0.15 -18.44 24.49
N MET A 177 -0.91 -17.37 24.24
CA MET A 177 -2.31 -17.26 24.63
C MET A 177 -3.10 -16.54 23.54
N GLN A 178 -4.32 -16.97 23.28
CA GLN A 178 -5.27 -16.29 22.42
C GLN A 178 -6.57 -16.06 23.18
N ILE A 179 -7.06 -14.83 23.13
CA ILE A 179 -8.39 -14.46 23.60
C ILE A 179 -9.29 -14.40 22.36
N THR A 180 -10.40 -15.12 22.39
CA THR A 180 -11.43 -15.09 21.35
C THR A 180 -12.76 -14.69 21.98
N ILE A 181 -13.42 -13.68 21.42
CA ILE A 181 -14.77 -13.26 21.78
C ILE A 181 -15.67 -13.59 20.60
N ASN A 182 -16.68 -14.44 20.83
CA ASN A 182 -17.66 -14.83 19.83
C ASN A 182 -19.02 -14.24 20.20
N GLY A 183 -19.87 -13.98 19.22
CA GLY A 183 -21.21 -13.50 19.52
C GLY A 183 -21.87 -12.69 18.42
N VAL A 184 -22.93 -12.00 18.83
CA VAL A 184 -23.71 -11.07 17.99
C VAL A 184 -23.93 -9.77 18.75
N GLY A 185 -23.53 -8.65 18.17
CA GLY A 185 -23.71 -7.32 18.76
C GLY A 185 -22.82 -6.25 18.14
N ASN A 186 -22.46 -5.23 18.91
CA ASN A 186 -21.61 -4.12 18.47
C ASN A 186 -20.12 -4.36 18.79
N PHE A 187 -19.46 -5.22 18.00
CA PHE A 187 -18.02 -5.51 18.19
C PHE A 187 -17.10 -4.28 18.13
N GLN A 188 -17.56 -3.16 17.55
CA GLN A 188 -16.81 -1.89 17.50
C GLN A 188 -16.50 -1.28 18.88
N ALA A 189 -17.22 -1.68 19.93
CA ALA A 189 -16.93 -1.24 21.29
C ALA A 189 -15.72 -1.97 21.91
N LEU A 190 -15.29 -3.10 21.35
CA LEU A 190 -14.13 -3.84 21.83
C LEU A 190 -12.83 -3.09 21.50
N LYS A 191 -11.97 -2.96 22.51
CA LYS A 191 -10.63 -2.38 22.37
C LYS A 191 -9.60 -3.50 22.44
N PRO A 192 -8.49 -3.41 21.71
CA PRO A 192 -7.37 -4.34 21.86
C PRO A 192 -6.92 -4.39 23.32
N PHE A 193 -6.67 -5.59 23.83
CA PHE A 193 -6.09 -5.74 25.17
C PHE A 193 -4.61 -5.36 25.12
N ASP A 194 -4.18 -4.73 26.22
CA ASP A 194 -2.79 -4.39 26.49
C ASP A 194 -2.45 -4.88 27.89
N PHE A 195 -1.53 -5.85 27.97
CA PHE A 195 -1.08 -6.42 29.24
C PHE A 195 0.26 -5.82 29.61
N GLN A 196 0.30 -5.21 30.79
CA GLN A 196 1.52 -4.67 31.39
C GLN A 196 1.83 -5.48 32.65
N ILE A 197 2.85 -6.34 32.58
CA ILE A 197 3.25 -7.24 33.67
C ILE A 197 4.74 -7.02 33.95
N GLU A 198 5.09 -6.77 35.21
CA GLU A 198 6.47 -6.50 35.60
C GLU A 198 7.38 -7.71 35.32
N GLY A 199 8.54 -7.46 34.69
CA GLY A 199 9.51 -8.50 34.35
C GLY A 199 9.11 -9.40 33.18
N VAL A 200 7.98 -9.13 32.52
CA VAL A 200 7.49 -9.91 31.36
C VAL A 200 7.48 -9.04 30.12
N LYS A 201 8.09 -9.53 29.04
CA LYS A 201 7.96 -8.91 27.72
C LYS A 201 6.72 -9.48 27.03
N VAL A 202 5.73 -8.63 26.79
CA VAL A 202 4.48 -9.02 26.13
C VAL A 202 4.52 -8.62 24.67
N PHE A 203 4.29 -9.59 23.79
CA PHE A 203 4.07 -9.37 22.36
C PHE A 203 2.61 -9.64 22.04
N SER A 204 1.91 -8.66 21.48
CA SER A 204 0.54 -8.82 21.02
C SER A 204 0.47 -8.70 19.50
N GLN A 205 -0.28 -9.59 18.86
CA GLN A 205 -0.66 -9.42 17.46
C GLN A 205 -1.79 -8.39 17.35
N LYS A 206 -1.96 -7.84 16.14
CA LYS A 206 -3.15 -7.04 15.82
C LYS A 206 -4.39 -7.91 15.97
N VAL A 207 -5.49 -7.26 16.33
CA VAL A 207 -6.80 -7.88 16.40
C VAL A 207 -7.17 -8.47 15.04
N ILE A 208 -7.75 -9.67 15.07
CA ILE A 208 -8.35 -10.33 13.91
C ILE A 208 -9.87 -10.36 14.13
N GLU A 209 -10.60 -9.72 13.23
CA GLU A 209 -12.06 -9.66 13.23
C GLU A 209 -12.62 -10.45 12.04
N ASN A 210 -13.38 -11.50 12.30
CA ASN A 210 -14.17 -12.20 11.30
C ASN A 210 -15.63 -11.91 11.60
N LEU A 211 -16.13 -10.78 11.10
CA LEU A 211 -17.46 -10.26 11.41
C LEU A 211 -18.30 -10.12 10.15
N GLU A 212 -19.54 -10.57 10.24
CA GLU A 212 -20.56 -10.39 9.22
C GLU A 212 -21.71 -9.56 9.79
N LEU A 213 -22.20 -8.60 9.02
CA LEU A 213 -23.36 -7.82 9.45
C LEU A 213 -24.62 -8.67 9.30
N SER A 214 -25.43 -8.72 10.36
CA SER A 214 -26.74 -9.38 10.39
C SER A 214 -27.82 -8.40 10.89
N LYS A 215 -29.08 -8.82 10.89
CA LYS A 215 -30.20 -7.98 11.38
C LYS A 215 -30.07 -7.60 12.86
N ASP A 216 -29.36 -8.43 13.62
CA ASP A 216 -29.18 -8.29 15.06
C ASP A 216 -27.83 -7.67 15.44
N GLY A 217 -27.06 -7.20 14.45
CA GLY A 217 -25.75 -6.58 14.64
C GLY A 217 -24.64 -7.36 13.94
N TYR A 218 -23.39 -7.09 14.30
CA TYR A 218 -22.26 -7.84 13.79
C TYR A 218 -22.23 -9.21 14.47
N SER A 219 -22.19 -10.27 13.67
CA SER A 219 -22.10 -11.65 14.10
C SER A 219 -20.72 -12.19 13.72
N GLY A 220 -20.05 -12.88 14.63
CA GLY A 220 -18.80 -13.56 14.32
C GLY A 220 -17.84 -13.62 15.49
N SER A 221 -16.56 -13.45 15.17
CA SER A 221 -15.45 -13.60 16.12
C SER A 221 -14.50 -12.41 16.09
N TRP A 222 -14.04 -12.02 17.27
CA TRP A 222 -12.96 -11.09 17.51
C TRP A 222 -11.87 -11.85 18.26
N SER A 223 -10.61 -11.74 17.83
CA SER A 223 -9.53 -12.46 18.51
C SER A 223 -8.23 -11.66 18.56
N GLN A 224 -7.46 -11.90 19.61
CA GLN A 224 -6.13 -11.31 19.78
C GLN A 224 -5.18 -12.34 20.38
N LYS A 225 -3.99 -12.46 19.77
CA LYS A 225 -2.95 -13.41 20.16
C LYS A 225 -1.84 -12.68 20.92
N PHE A 226 -1.29 -13.36 21.93
CA PHE A 226 -0.25 -12.88 22.81
C PHE A 226 0.87 -13.91 22.94
N ALA A 227 2.10 -13.42 23.11
CA ALA A 227 3.24 -14.19 23.56
C ALA A 227 3.89 -13.47 24.75
N PHE A 228 4.00 -14.15 25.87
CA PHE A 228 4.59 -13.63 27.10
C PHE A 228 5.96 -14.27 27.32
N VAL A 229 7.01 -13.47 27.39
CA VAL A 229 8.38 -13.95 27.59
C VAL A 229 8.90 -13.44 28.93
N SER A 230 9.38 -14.35 29.78
CA SER A 230 9.90 -14.02 31.11
C SER A 230 11.03 -14.95 31.52
N GLU A 231 11.91 -14.47 32.39
CA GLU A 231 12.91 -15.28 33.09
C GLU A 231 12.33 -15.93 34.36
N LYS A 232 11.32 -15.31 34.97
CA LYS A 232 10.73 -15.70 36.27
C LYS A 232 9.25 -16.02 36.12
N GLU A 233 8.70 -16.74 37.09
CA GLU A 233 7.27 -16.99 37.18
C GLU A 233 6.49 -15.67 37.19
N PHE A 234 5.34 -15.66 36.53
CA PHE A 234 4.51 -14.48 36.41
C PHE A 234 3.03 -14.85 36.38
N THR A 235 2.18 -13.87 36.66
CA THR A 235 0.73 -14.02 36.62
C THR A 235 0.14 -13.08 35.58
N ILE A 236 -0.58 -13.66 34.61
CA ILE A 236 -1.44 -12.89 33.71
C ILE A 236 -2.69 -12.49 34.50
N PRO A 237 -3.00 -11.18 34.59
CA PRO A 237 -4.11 -10.71 35.43
C PRO A 237 -5.48 -11.17 34.90
N LYS A 238 -6.48 -11.21 35.79
CA LYS A 238 -7.88 -11.44 35.42
C LYS A 238 -8.33 -10.31 34.49
N VAL A 239 -9.04 -10.66 33.41
CA VAL A 239 -9.71 -9.71 32.54
C VAL A 239 -11.21 -9.85 32.69
N THR A 240 -11.89 -8.70 32.83
CA THR A 240 -13.34 -8.61 32.93
C THR A 240 -13.84 -7.55 31.96
N ILE A 241 -14.80 -7.89 31.09
CA ILE A 241 -15.47 -6.94 30.21
C ILE A 241 -16.98 -6.96 30.51
N PRO A 242 -17.56 -5.86 31.00
CA PRO A 242 -19.00 -5.76 31.18
C PRO A 242 -19.69 -5.63 29.83
N TYR A 243 -20.81 -6.33 29.64
CA TYR A 243 -21.67 -6.20 28.46
C TYR A 243 -23.14 -6.30 28.84
N PHE A 244 -24.00 -5.69 28.04
CA PHE A 244 -25.44 -5.81 28.20
C PHE A 244 -25.98 -6.93 27.31
N ASN A 245 -26.52 -7.97 27.94
CA ASN A 245 -27.15 -9.08 27.23
C ASN A 245 -28.58 -8.71 26.85
N ILE A 246 -28.85 -8.60 25.54
CA ILE A 246 -30.16 -8.17 25.02
C ILE A 246 -31.23 -9.23 25.28
N GLU A 247 -30.91 -10.52 25.10
CA GLU A 247 -31.87 -11.62 25.25
C GLU A 247 -32.41 -11.74 26.67
N GLN A 248 -31.54 -11.53 27.66
CA GLN A 248 -31.86 -11.64 29.07
C GLN A 248 -32.15 -10.28 29.73
N ASN A 249 -31.89 -9.19 29.02
CA ASN A 249 -32.08 -7.81 29.47
C ASN A 249 -31.36 -7.53 30.81
N ILE A 250 -30.12 -8.05 30.95
CA ILE A 250 -29.28 -7.90 32.15
C ILE A 250 -27.82 -7.57 31.78
N LEU A 251 -27.13 -6.89 32.68
CA LEU A 251 -25.69 -6.72 32.61
C LEU A 251 -24.98 -8.03 32.98
N LYS A 252 -23.97 -8.39 32.21
CA LYS A 252 -23.14 -9.57 32.36
C LYS A 252 -21.67 -9.21 32.18
N GLU A 253 -20.80 -10.14 32.54
CA GLU A 253 -19.36 -9.99 32.40
C GLU A 253 -18.78 -11.13 31.57
N LEU A 254 -17.89 -10.80 30.64
CA LEU A 254 -16.97 -11.76 30.03
C LEU A 254 -15.74 -11.83 30.93
N GLU A 255 -15.41 -13.03 31.42
CA GLU A 255 -14.32 -13.21 32.38
C GLU A 255 -13.23 -14.15 31.86
N ALA A 256 -11.98 -13.70 31.93
CA ALA A 256 -10.78 -14.52 31.73
C ALA A 256 -10.06 -14.57 33.08
N ASN A 257 -10.04 -15.75 33.69
CA ASN A 257 -9.40 -15.94 34.99
C ASN A 257 -7.89 -15.67 34.92
N ALA A 258 -7.33 -15.23 36.05
CA ALA A 258 -5.89 -15.05 36.17
C ALA A 258 -5.15 -16.37 35.90
N ILE A 259 -3.98 -16.28 35.25
CA ILE A 259 -3.19 -17.45 34.85
C ILE A 259 -1.81 -17.33 35.47
N ASN A 260 -1.48 -18.24 36.38
CA ASN A 260 -0.12 -18.37 36.90
C ASN A 260 0.70 -19.22 35.92
N VAL A 261 1.77 -18.65 35.39
CA VAL A 261 2.70 -19.32 34.48
C VAL A 261 3.98 -19.66 35.24
N SER A 262 4.27 -20.95 35.37
CA SER A 262 5.52 -21.42 35.98
C SER A 262 6.64 -21.40 34.96
N VAL A 263 7.79 -20.86 35.34
CA VAL A 263 8.95 -20.71 34.47
C VAL A 263 10.10 -21.54 35.02
N LYS A 264 10.49 -22.58 34.28
CA LYS A 264 11.59 -23.46 34.65
C LYS A 264 12.92 -22.86 34.23
N LYS A 265 13.90 -22.87 35.13
CA LYS A 265 15.29 -22.54 34.78
C LYS A 265 15.85 -23.64 33.89
N ALA A 266 15.92 -23.39 32.59
CA ALA A 266 16.52 -24.32 31.62
C ALA A 266 17.73 -23.73 30.89
N PHE A 267 17.77 -22.41 30.71
CA PHE A 267 18.84 -21.71 29.98
C PHE A 267 19.34 -20.51 30.79
N THR A 268 20.65 -20.30 30.78
CA THR A 268 21.26 -19.04 31.20
C THR A 268 21.29 -18.05 30.02
N LYS A 269 21.28 -16.75 30.28
CA LYS A 269 21.22 -15.72 29.22
C LYS A 269 22.40 -15.86 28.26
N GLU A 270 23.54 -16.28 28.80
CA GLU A 270 24.81 -16.49 28.10
C GLU A 270 24.78 -17.68 27.14
N GLU A 271 23.93 -18.69 27.40
CA GLU A 271 23.76 -19.87 26.53
C GLU A 271 22.82 -19.62 25.34
N LEU A 272 21.95 -18.60 25.44
CA LEU A 272 21.03 -18.19 24.36
C LEU A 272 21.64 -17.18 23.39
N LEU A 273 22.80 -16.62 23.74
CA LEU A 273 23.55 -15.72 22.88
C LEU A 273 24.55 -16.55 22.07
N ASP A 274 24.54 -16.39 20.75
CA ASP A 274 25.62 -16.91 19.93
C ASP A 274 26.94 -16.31 20.43
N LYS A 275 27.98 -17.14 20.59
CA LYS A 275 29.33 -16.61 20.79
C LYS A 275 29.63 -15.74 19.58
N GLU A 276 29.85 -14.44 19.81
CA GLU A 276 30.50 -13.59 18.82
C GLU A 276 31.81 -14.29 18.46
N GLU A 277 31.89 -14.86 17.25
CA GLU A 277 33.18 -15.17 16.67
C GLU A 277 33.88 -13.83 16.53
N GLU A 278 34.85 -13.58 17.43
CA GLU A 278 35.82 -12.52 17.24
C GLU A 278 36.47 -12.78 15.87
N THR A 279 35.95 -12.12 14.85
CA THR A 279 36.61 -12.00 13.57
C THR A 279 37.85 -11.18 13.90
N GLN A 280 38.97 -11.85 14.14
CA GLN A 280 40.26 -11.17 14.21
C GLN A 280 40.37 -10.39 12.91
N GLU A 281 40.21 -9.06 13.00
CA GLU A 281 40.36 -8.19 11.85
C GLU A 281 41.76 -8.44 11.29
N ASP A 282 41.83 -9.01 10.09
CA ASP A 282 43.10 -9.32 9.45
C ASP A 282 43.74 -8.01 8.99
N PHE A 283 44.48 -7.38 9.90
CA PHE A 283 45.22 -6.15 9.65
C PHE A 283 46.29 -6.30 8.56
N SER A 284 46.61 -7.53 8.13
CA SER A 284 47.59 -7.77 7.06
C SER A 284 47.19 -7.07 5.76
N THR A 285 45.90 -7.06 5.43
CA THR A 285 45.38 -6.42 4.21
C THR A 285 45.63 -4.90 4.22
N TYR A 286 45.41 -4.25 5.36
CA TYR A 286 45.67 -2.82 5.53
C TYR A 286 47.17 -2.51 5.50
N ILE A 287 48.01 -3.39 6.05
CA ILE A 287 49.46 -3.28 5.97
C ILE A 287 49.94 -3.40 4.52
N TYR A 288 49.39 -4.33 3.73
CA TYR A 288 49.72 -4.45 2.30
C TYR A 288 49.32 -3.19 1.51
N PHE A 289 48.16 -2.59 1.80
CA PHE A 289 47.76 -1.32 1.20
C PHE A 289 48.70 -0.16 1.59
N ALA A 290 49.11 -0.08 2.85
CA ALA A 290 50.07 0.94 3.30
C ALA A 290 51.45 0.75 2.64
N LEU A 291 51.94 -0.48 2.53
CA LEU A 291 53.22 -0.79 1.90
C LEU A 291 53.22 -0.49 0.39
N THR A 292 52.15 -0.86 -0.32
CA THR A 292 52.01 -0.56 -1.76
C THR A 292 51.93 0.94 -2.02
N PHE A 293 51.24 1.69 -1.17
CA PHE A 293 51.21 3.15 -1.23
C PHE A 293 52.61 3.76 -1.01
N LEU A 294 53.33 3.31 0.03
CA LEU A 294 54.70 3.78 0.31
C LEU A 294 55.68 3.47 -0.83
N ALA A 295 55.59 2.27 -1.42
CA ALA A 295 56.40 1.89 -2.57
C ALA A 295 56.14 2.81 -3.78
N GLY A 296 54.87 3.14 -4.06
CA GLY A 296 54.50 4.08 -5.12
C GLY A 296 55.10 5.47 -4.92
N VAL A 297 55.05 5.99 -3.69
CA VAL A 297 55.67 7.30 -3.34
C VAL A 297 57.18 7.28 -3.53
N LEU A 298 57.86 6.20 -3.15
CA LEU A 298 59.30 6.04 -3.32
C LEU A 298 59.70 6.02 -4.80
N VAL A 299 58.97 5.25 -5.63
CA VAL A 299 59.19 5.21 -7.09
C VAL A 299 58.96 6.60 -7.71
N GLY A 300 57.90 7.30 -7.30
CA GLY A 300 57.61 8.65 -7.78
C GLY A 300 58.69 9.69 -7.43
N LYS A 301 59.41 9.50 -6.31
CA LYS A 301 60.51 10.37 -5.90
C LYS A 301 61.86 10.04 -6.55
N MET A 302 62.02 8.88 -7.17
CA MET A 302 63.24 8.56 -7.91
C MET A 302 63.29 9.38 -9.21
N LYS A 303 64.26 10.30 -9.30
CA LYS A 303 64.58 11.02 -10.55
C LYS A 303 65.14 10.03 -11.58
N LEU A 304 64.25 9.46 -12.39
CA LEU A 304 64.62 8.62 -13.53
C LEU A 304 65.48 9.43 -14.51
N ARG A 305 66.78 9.14 -14.53
CA ARG A 305 67.76 9.81 -15.38
C ARG A 305 67.54 9.35 -16.83
N LYS A 306 66.84 10.16 -17.64
CA LYS A 306 66.67 9.90 -19.07
C LYS A 306 68.05 9.93 -19.75
N ARG A 307 68.54 8.78 -20.24
CA ARG A 307 69.73 8.73 -21.12
C ARG A 307 69.35 9.31 -22.48
N ALA A 308 70.09 10.31 -22.94
CA ALA A 308 69.99 10.80 -24.31
C ALA A 308 70.53 9.72 -25.26
N VAL A 309 69.73 9.34 -26.26
CA VAL A 309 70.14 8.38 -27.31
C VAL A 309 70.58 9.19 -28.53
N PRO A 310 71.82 9.03 -29.04
CA PRO A 310 72.29 9.75 -30.22
C PRO A 310 71.49 9.37 -31.47
N HIS A 311 71.28 10.34 -32.36
CA HIS A 311 70.41 10.17 -33.53
C HIS A 311 71.08 9.31 -34.60
N ALA A 312 70.32 8.42 -35.25
CA ALA A 312 70.85 7.37 -36.14
C ALA A 312 71.66 7.91 -37.35
N LYS A 313 71.42 9.16 -37.75
CA LYS A 313 72.10 9.81 -38.89
C LYS A 313 73.57 10.13 -38.58
N ASP A 314 73.86 10.55 -37.34
CA ASP A 314 75.22 10.89 -36.90
C ASP A 314 76.12 9.65 -36.84
N LEU A 315 75.57 8.51 -36.39
CA LEU A 315 76.27 7.23 -36.34
C LEU A 315 76.70 6.74 -37.74
N LEU A 316 75.82 6.91 -38.75
CA LEU A 316 76.12 6.52 -40.13
C LEU A 316 77.19 7.41 -40.77
N PHE A 317 77.15 8.73 -40.51
CA PHE A 317 78.18 9.64 -41.00
C PHE A 317 79.54 9.32 -40.39
N GLN A 318 79.60 9.08 -39.08
CA GLN A 318 80.83 8.68 -38.40
C GLN A 318 81.41 7.36 -38.95
N GLN A 319 80.57 6.37 -39.23
CA GLN A 319 81.02 5.11 -39.86
C GLN A 319 81.60 5.34 -41.27
N LYS A 320 80.96 6.19 -42.09
CA LYS A 320 81.48 6.52 -43.42
C LYS A 320 82.84 7.23 -43.35
N VAL A 321 83.00 8.18 -42.42
CA VAL A 321 84.27 8.86 -42.16
C VAL A 321 85.34 7.87 -41.69
N GLN A 322 85.01 6.91 -40.81
CA GLN A 322 85.96 5.87 -40.40
C GLN A 322 86.41 4.98 -41.56
N ASN A 323 85.50 4.63 -42.47
CA ASN A 323 85.76 3.66 -43.53
C ASN A 323 86.43 4.23 -44.79
N ALA A 324 86.45 5.55 -44.98
CA ALA A 324 87.09 6.19 -46.15
C ALA A 324 88.57 5.79 -46.28
N LYS A 325 89.01 5.28 -47.43
CA LYS A 325 90.34 4.68 -47.60
C LYS A 325 91.37 5.62 -48.23
N SER A 326 90.92 6.69 -48.87
CA SER A 326 91.78 7.73 -49.43
C SER A 326 91.40 9.12 -48.92
N VAL A 327 92.33 10.06 -49.04
CA VAL A 327 92.13 11.46 -48.66
C VAL A 327 91.04 12.10 -49.53
N ASP A 328 91.03 11.80 -50.83
CA ASP A 328 90.06 12.34 -51.78
C ASP A 328 88.63 11.86 -51.48
N GLU A 329 88.45 10.60 -51.10
CA GLU A 329 87.16 10.04 -50.71
C GLU A 329 86.61 10.73 -49.45
N LEU A 330 87.47 11.00 -48.48
CA LEU A 330 87.09 11.70 -47.25
C LEU A 330 86.70 13.15 -47.52
N LEU A 331 87.41 13.85 -48.42
CA LEU A 331 87.07 15.22 -48.82
C LEU A 331 85.69 15.31 -49.47
N ILE A 332 85.36 14.37 -50.35
CA ILE A 332 84.03 14.30 -50.98
C ILE A 332 82.94 14.11 -49.92
N LEU A 333 83.15 13.21 -48.96
CA LEU A 333 82.19 12.97 -47.88
C LEU A 333 81.97 14.22 -47.01
N LEU A 334 83.04 14.98 -46.72
CA LEU A 334 82.95 16.20 -45.95
C LEU A 334 82.26 17.34 -46.71
N ALA A 335 82.55 17.49 -48.00
CA ALA A 335 81.92 18.48 -48.85
C ALA A 335 80.41 18.20 -49.05
N LEU A 336 80.03 16.92 -49.12
CA LEU A 336 78.63 16.50 -49.25
C LEU A 336 77.80 16.67 -47.99
N GLU A 337 78.38 16.47 -46.79
CA GLU A 337 77.64 16.62 -45.54
C GLU A 337 77.42 18.10 -45.19
N ASP A 338 78.50 18.89 -45.09
CA ASP A 338 78.42 20.35 -44.93
C ASP A 338 79.75 21.02 -45.29
N SER A 339 79.87 21.45 -46.55
CA SER A 339 81.09 22.11 -47.06
C SER A 339 81.49 23.39 -46.30
N LYS A 340 80.57 24.10 -45.65
CA LYS A 340 80.91 25.30 -44.88
C LYS A 340 81.45 24.94 -43.52
N ALA A 341 80.81 24.02 -42.80
CA ALA A 341 81.23 23.60 -41.46
C ALA A 341 82.65 22.99 -41.48
N TYR A 342 83.00 22.27 -42.54
CA TYR A 342 84.30 21.60 -42.68
C TYR A 342 85.30 22.32 -43.59
N SER A 343 84.97 23.53 -44.07
CA SER A 343 85.79 24.32 -45.01
C SER A 343 87.25 24.49 -44.58
N ALA A 344 87.51 24.71 -43.28
CA ALA A 344 88.86 24.84 -42.75
C ALA A 344 89.67 23.53 -42.82
N LEU A 345 89.04 22.38 -42.57
CA LEU A 345 89.68 21.07 -42.67
C LEU A 345 89.92 20.69 -44.14
N ILE A 346 88.96 20.96 -45.02
CA ILE A 346 89.10 20.72 -46.46
C ILE A 346 90.30 21.51 -47.03
N SER A 347 90.42 22.80 -46.68
CA SER A 347 91.52 23.65 -47.17
C SER A 347 92.90 23.21 -46.66
N GLN A 348 93.01 22.72 -45.42
CA GLN A 348 94.27 22.20 -44.86
C GLN A 348 94.74 20.92 -45.57
N VAL A 349 93.79 20.11 -46.05
CA VAL A 349 94.09 18.88 -46.76
C VAL A 349 94.51 19.15 -48.20
N GLU A 350 93.90 20.11 -48.89
CA GLU A 350 94.32 20.53 -50.24
C GLU A 350 95.75 21.07 -50.27
N LYS A 351 96.20 21.71 -49.19
CA LYS A 351 97.59 22.17 -49.00
C LYS A 351 98.58 21.06 -48.64
N LYS A 352 98.12 19.80 -48.55
CA LYS A 352 98.88 18.60 -48.14
C LYS A 352 99.46 18.65 -46.72
N GLU A 353 98.85 19.43 -45.83
CA GLU A 353 99.37 19.66 -44.47
C GLU A 353 98.85 18.65 -43.42
N LEU A 354 97.89 17.78 -43.77
CA LEU A 354 97.33 16.77 -42.85
C LEU A 354 97.19 15.40 -43.50
N SER A 355 97.49 14.35 -42.73
CA SER A 355 97.32 12.96 -43.15
C SER A 355 95.89 12.45 -42.89
N LEU A 356 95.46 11.42 -43.63
CA LEU A 356 94.12 10.82 -43.53
C LEU A 356 93.69 10.48 -42.10
N ARG A 357 94.63 10.01 -41.28
CA ARG A 357 94.36 9.56 -39.91
C ARG A 357 94.05 10.72 -38.97
N GLU A 358 94.76 11.83 -39.13
CA GLU A 358 94.60 13.03 -38.29
C GLU A 358 93.26 13.72 -38.55
N ILE A 359 92.79 13.70 -39.79
CA ILE A 359 91.49 14.26 -40.18
C ILE A 359 90.36 13.48 -39.48
N LYS A 360 90.42 12.14 -39.52
CA LYS A 360 89.41 11.28 -38.90
C LYS A 360 89.28 11.49 -37.39
N SER A 361 90.40 11.62 -36.68
CA SER A 361 90.37 11.89 -35.22
C SER A 361 89.71 13.23 -34.92
N LYS A 362 90.05 14.29 -35.66
CA LYS A 362 89.45 15.62 -35.46
C LYS A 362 87.93 15.64 -35.68
N ILE A 363 87.42 14.89 -36.65
CA ILE A 363 85.96 14.85 -36.95
C ILE A 363 85.20 14.01 -35.92
N LEU A 364 85.74 12.85 -35.55
CA LEU A 364 85.07 11.92 -34.65
C LEU A 364 85.14 12.38 -33.19
N LYS A 365 85.86 13.48 -32.89
CA LYS A 365 86.17 13.96 -31.53
C LYS A 365 86.69 12.82 -30.66
N ILE A 366 87.60 12.01 -31.23
CA ILE A 366 88.34 10.95 -30.53
C ILE A 366 89.74 11.45 -30.27
#